data_AF-A0ABD6W8Z9-F1
#
_entry.id   AF-A0ABD6W8Z9-F1
#
_cell.length_a   1.000
_cell.length_b   1.000
_cell.length_c   1.000
_cell.angle_alpha   90.00
_cell.angle_beta   90.00
_cell.angle_gamma   90.00
#
_symmetry.space_group_name_H-M   'P 1'
#
loop_
_entity.id
_entity.type
_entity.pdbx_description
1 polymer ?
#
loop_
_entity_poly.entity_id
_entity_poly.type
_entity_poly.pdbx_seq_one_letter_code
_entity_poly.pdbx_strand_id
1 'polypeptide(L)'
;MAARNQPNRAAKTIFHSDRGSVYTSADFGKLAKKLDIRQPMGRTGICWDNAWAESFNGTLKNERCNRTQYPTREKAIRDVTR
;
A
#
# COMPACT_ATOMS: atom_id res chain seq x y z
N MET A 1 -1.68 -7.49 -4.61
CA MET A 1 -0.30 -7.53 -5.14
C MET A 1 0.67 -8.23 -4.19
N ALA A 2 0.81 -7.79 -2.93
CA ALA A 2 1.71 -8.42 -1.95
C ALA A 2 1.48 -9.94 -1.80
N ALA A 3 0.24 -10.36 -1.59
CA ALA A 3 -0.17 -11.77 -1.51
C ALA A 3 0.21 -12.60 -2.76
N ARG A 4 0.21 -11.99 -3.95
CA ARG A 4 0.50 -12.67 -5.22
C ARG A 4 2.01 -12.75 -5.48
N ASN A 5 2.76 -11.73 -5.09
CA ASN A 5 4.16 -11.55 -5.47
C ASN A 5 5.16 -12.02 -4.38
N GLN A 6 4.69 -12.38 -3.19
CA GLN A 6 5.50 -12.96 -2.11
C GLN A 6 5.02 -14.41 -1.85
N PRO A 7 5.61 -15.41 -2.54
CA PRO A 7 5.19 -16.82 -2.41
C PRO A 7 5.60 -17.42 -1.06
N ASN A 8 6.67 -16.90 -0.45
CA ASN A 8 7.16 -17.34 0.85
C ASN A 8 6.49 -16.51 1.95
N ARG A 9 5.16 -16.65 2.07
CA ARG A 9 4.42 -16.06 3.19
C ARG A 9 4.81 -16.82 4.44
N ALA A 10 5.85 -16.36 5.13
CA ALA A 10 6.02 -16.70 6.53
C ALA A 10 4.65 -16.46 7.19
N ALA A 11 4.19 -17.41 8.02
CA ALA A 11 2.85 -17.47 8.65
C ALA A 11 2.53 -16.32 9.62
N LYS A 12 3.10 -15.14 9.38
CA LYS A 12 3.12 -13.91 10.19
C LYS A 12 3.19 -12.67 9.29
N THR A 13 2.61 -12.69 8.09
CA THR A 13 2.61 -11.51 7.22
C THR A 13 1.75 -10.41 7.83
N ILE A 14 2.32 -9.21 7.96
CA ILE A 14 1.63 -8.04 8.49
C ILE A 14 1.34 -7.05 7.35
N PHE A 15 0.11 -6.60 7.26
CA PHE A 15 -0.31 -5.52 6.39
C PHE A 15 -0.42 -4.22 7.20
N HIS A 16 0.54 -3.32 6.98
CA HIS A 16 0.51 -1.97 7.52
C HIS A 16 -0.23 -1.05 6.54
N SER A 17 -1.27 -0.39 7.03
CA SER A 17 -2.05 0.60 6.28
C SER A 17 -2.54 1.71 7.20
N ASP A 18 -2.99 2.80 6.60
CA ASP A 18 -3.80 3.78 7.30
C ASP A 18 -5.19 3.23 7.64
N ARG A 19 -6.00 4.06 8.32
CA ARG A 19 -7.39 3.76 8.70
C ARG A 19 -8.41 4.10 7.62
N GLY A 20 -8.00 4.09 6.35
CA GLY A 20 -8.90 4.33 5.22
C GLY A 20 -10.12 3.40 5.24
N SER A 21 -11.25 3.88 4.72
CA SER A 21 -12.53 3.15 4.71
C SER A 21 -12.43 1.80 3.99
N VAL A 22 -11.60 1.71 2.95
CA VAL A 22 -11.34 0.46 2.22
C VAL A 22 -10.68 -0.59 3.13
N TYR A 23 -9.63 -0.20 3.87
CA TYR A 23 -8.86 -1.12 4.73
C TYR A 23 -9.59 -1.49 6.02
N THR A 24 -10.52 -0.65 6.46
CA THR A 24 -11.39 -0.91 7.62
C THR A 24 -12.70 -1.61 7.24
N SER A 25 -12.94 -1.87 5.96
CA SER A 25 -14.15 -2.54 5.48
C SER A 25 -14.20 -4.03 5.86
N ALA A 26 -15.43 -4.54 6.02
CA ALA A 26 -15.66 -5.96 6.30
C ALA A 26 -15.11 -6.87 5.18
N ASP A 27 -15.25 -6.47 3.92
CA ASP A 27 -14.81 -7.28 2.79
C ASP A 27 -13.29 -7.38 2.71
N PHE A 28 -12.57 -6.28 3.02
CA PHE A 28 -11.12 -6.32 3.14
C PHE A 28 -10.66 -7.19 4.31
N GLY A 29 -11.34 -7.09 5.46
CA GLY A 29 -11.11 -7.96 6.62
C GLY A 29 -11.26 -9.45 6.30
N LYS A 30 -12.33 -9.83 5.59
CA LYS A 30 -12.56 -11.22 5.12
C LYS A 30 -11.44 -11.69 4.19
N LEU A 31 -11.00 -10.85 3.26
CA LEU A 31 -9.92 -11.17 2.32
C LEU A 31 -8.59 -11.38 3.05
N ALA A 32 -8.22 -10.50 3.96
CA ALA A 32 -6.97 -10.63 4.72
C ALA A 32 -6.95 -11.91 5.57
N LYS A 33 -8.07 -12.25 6.21
CA LYS A 33 -8.23 -13.51 6.96
C LYS A 33 -8.06 -14.73 6.05
N LYS A 34 -8.67 -14.73 4.87
CA LYS A 34 -8.52 -15.81 3.87
C LYS A 34 -7.07 -15.99 3.41
N LEU A 35 -6.28 -14.93 3.45
CA LEU A 35 -4.90 -14.91 2.98
C LEU A 35 -3.86 -15.10 4.10
N ASP A 36 -4.30 -15.32 5.34
CA ASP A 36 -3.47 -15.39 6.55
C ASP A 36 -2.58 -14.13 6.75
N ILE A 37 -3.19 -12.96 6.53
CA ILE A 37 -2.53 -11.66 6.69
C ILE A 37 -3.10 -10.96 7.92
N ARG A 38 -2.22 -10.56 8.82
CA ARG A 38 -2.58 -9.76 10.00
C ARG A 38 -2.67 -8.29 9.64
N GLN A 39 -3.70 -7.63 10.17
CA GLN A 39 -3.91 -6.19 10.03
C GLN A 39 -3.92 -5.52 11.41
N PRO A 40 -2.77 -5.40 12.07
CA PRO A 40 -2.67 -4.61 13.29
C PRO A 40 -2.86 -3.14 12.91
N MET A 41 -4.09 -2.65 13.09
CA MET A 41 -4.37 -1.22 13.01
C MET A 41 -3.94 -0.61 14.34
N GLY A 42 -2.99 0.33 14.33
CA GLY A 42 -2.60 1.06 15.53
C GLY A 42 -3.73 1.91 16.09
N ARG A 43 -3.45 2.55 17.22
CA ARG A 43 -4.43 3.41 17.91
C ARG A 43 -4.82 4.57 16.99
N THR A 44 -6.10 4.95 17.02
CA THR A 44 -6.58 6.16 16.34
C THR A 44 -5.74 7.38 16.74
N GLY A 45 -5.33 8.18 15.75
CA GLY A 45 -4.48 9.35 15.95
C GLY A 45 -2.96 9.07 15.88
N ILE A 46 -2.55 7.82 15.63
CA ILE A 46 -1.15 7.46 15.37
C ILE A 46 -0.96 7.32 13.86
N CYS A 47 -0.20 8.22 13.24
CA CYS A 47 0.07 8.22 11.79
C CYS A 47 1.26 7.33 11.38
N TRP A 48 2.05 6.83 12.35
CA TRP A 48 3.28 6.09 12.07
C TRP A 48 3.06 4.79 11.28
N ASP A 49 1.87 4.17 11.37
CA ASP A 49 1.56 2.94 10.64
C ASP A 49 1.63 3.10 9.11
N ASN A 50 1.36 4.31 8.59
CA ASN A 50 1.40 4.61 7.16
C ASN A 50 2.58 5.51 6.75
N ALA A 51 3.37 5.99 7.71
CA ALA A 51 4.38 7.02 7.49
C ALA A 51 5.41 6.61 6.41
N TRP A 52 5.77 5.32 6.33
CA TRP A 52 6.78 4.87 5.35
C TRP A 52 6.23 4.91 3.92
N ALA A 53 4.97 4.50 3.75
CA ALA A 53 4.30 4.58 2.46
C ALA A 53 4.07 6.04 2.05
N GLU A 54 3.71 6.92 2.99
CA GLU A 54 3.55 8.35 2.74
C GLU A 54 4.87 9.02 2.36
N SER A 55 5.96 8.72 3.08
CA SER A 55 7.28 9.25 2.79
C SER A 55 7.74 8.83 1.37
N PHE A 56 7.64 7.54 1.05
CA PHE A 56 7.98 7.05 -0.29
C PHE A 56 7.14 7.73 -1.38
N ASN A 57 5.82 7.77 -1.20
CA ASN A 57 4.91 8.38 -2.17
C ASN A 57 5.13 9.89 -2.31
N GLY A 58 5.49 10.57 -1.22
CA GLY A 58 5.87 11.98 -1.22
C GLY A 58 7.09 12.24 -2.09
N THR A 59 8.17 11.48 -1.86
CA THR A 59 9.39 11.58 -2.67
C THR A 59 9.13 11.25 -4.13
N LEU A 60 8.43 10.15 -4.43
CA LEU A 60 8.09 9.75 -5.81
C LEU A 60 7.31 10.85 -6.55
N LYS A 61 6.30 11.45 -5.89
CA LYS A 61 5.51 12.52 -6.49
C LYS A 61 6.36 13.76 -6.74
N ASN A 62 7.13 14.20 -5.76
CA ASN A 62 7.89 15.45 -5.84
C ASN A 62 9.06 15.37 -6.83
N GLU A 63 9.80 14.27 -6.79
CA GLU A 63 11.04 14.15 -7.56
C GLU A 63 10.82 13.58 -8.96
N ARG A 64 9.74 12.81 -9.19
CA ARG A 64 9.45 12.18 -10.48
C ARG A 64 8.14 12.67 -11.11
N CYS A 65 7.00 12.42 -10.48
CA CYS A 65 5.71 12.59 -11.14
C CYS A 65 5.37 14.06 -11.43
N ASN A 66 5.53 14.96 -10.47
CA ASN A 66 5.14 16.36 -10.61
C ASN A 66 6.01 17.14 -11.62
N ARG A 67 7.21 16.61 -11.93
CA ARG A 67 8.13 17.19 -12.92
C ARG A 67 7.95 16.60 -14.32
N THR A 68 7.03 15.65 -14.49
CA THR A 68 6.86 14.91 -15.74
C THR A 68 5.42 15.00 -16.24
N GLN A 69 5.23 15.47 -17.46
CA GLN A 69 3.93 15.35 -18.14
C GLN A 69 3.84 14.03 -18.88
N TYR A 70 2.85 13.22 -18.51
CA TYR A 70 2.61 11.93 -19.15
C TYR A 70 1.51 12.06 -20.22
N PRO A 71 1.81 11.82 -21.50
CA PRO A 71 0.81 11.91 -22.58
C PRO A 71 -0.24 10.80 -22.49
N THR A 72 0.09 9.67 -21.87
CA THR A 72 -0.85 8.56 -21.66
C THR A 72 -0.65 7.94 -20.29
N ARG A 73 -1.73 7.36 -19.75
CA ARG A 73 -1.70 6.60 -18.50
C ARG A 73 -0.73 5.41 -18.56
N GLU A 74 -0.62 4.75 -19.71
CA GLU A 74 0.32 3.64 -19.90
C GLU A 74 1.78 4.07 -19.82
N LYS A 75 2.11 5.27 -20.29
CA LYS A 75 3.47 5.81 -20.17
C LYS A 75 3.79 6.12 -18.70
N ALA A 76 2.83 6.66 -17.95
CA ALA A 76 2.98 6.87 -16.51
C ALA A 76 3.18 5.55 -15.75
N ILE A 77 2.38 4.52 -16.04
CA ILE A 77 2.52 3.20 -15.39
C ILE A 77 3.91 2.61 -15.67
N ARG A 78 4.34 2.59 -16.94
CA ARG A 78 5.66 2.05 -17.31
C ARG A 78 6.83 2.78 -16.65
N ASP A 79 6.69 4.07 -16.38
CA ASP A 79 7.72 4.87 -15.71
C ASP A 79 7.79 4.58 -14.20
N VAL A 80 6.63 4.42 -13.55
CA VAL A 80 6.54 4.29 -12.08
C VAL A 80 6.72 2.86 -11.59
N THR A 81 6.32 1.86 -12.37
CA THR A 81 6.24 0.45 -11.89
C THR A 81 7.38 -0.45 -12.39
N ARG A 82 8.42 0.12 -12.99
CA ARG A 82 9.55 -0.64 -13.53
C ARG A 82 10.61 -0.94 -12.48
#